data_AF-A0A174S8H2-F1
#
_entry.id   AF-A0A174S8H2-F1
#
_cell.length_a   1.000
_cell.length_b   1.000
_cell.length_c   1.000
_cell.angle_alpha   90.00
_cell.angle_beta   90.00
_cell.angle_gamma   90.00
#
_symmetry.space_group_name_H-M   'P 1'
#
loop_
_entity.id
_entity.type
_entity.pdbx_description
1 polymer ?
#
loop_
_entity_poly.entity_id
_entity_poly.type
_entity_poly.pdbx_seq_one_letter_code
_entity_poly.pdbx_strand_id
1 'polypeptide(L)'
;MRHNILEGKKTRFVAAEPASCPKLTRGKFQYDFGDEAGYTPLLPMFTLGHNFAPANIHAGGLRYHGAGVIVSQLLKDGYMEAVDIKQLESFDAGCLFAQAEGIIPAPESCHAIAATIREANKCKETGEEKVILFNLSGHGLIDMASYDKYLSGDLVNYELTDADIQKNLDEIGNLA
;
A
#
# COMPACT_ATOMS: atom_id res chain seq x y z
N MET A 1 8.69 7.09 -15.50
CA MET A 1 7.68 6.50 -16.41
C MET A 1 7.79 7.04 -17.83
N ARG A 2 7.79 8.37 -18.07
CA ARG A 2 7.99 8.98 -19.40
C ARG A 2 9.12 8.33 -20.22
N HIS A 3 10.30 8.13 -19.64
CA HIS A 3 11.45 7.51 -20.34
C HIS A 3 11.23 6.02 -20.66
N ASN A 4 10.39 5.29 -19.92
CA ASN A 4 10.03 3.93 -20.34
C ASN A 4 9.18 3.98 -21.61
N ILE A 5 8.20 4.88 -21.65
CA ILE A 5 7.25 5.01 -22.77
C ILE A 5 7.93 5.53 -24.03
N LEU A 6 8.74 6.59 -23.89
CA LEU A 6 9.30 7.29 -25.05
C LEU A 6 10.69 6.79 -25.46
N GLU A 7 11.47 6.25 -24.53
CA GLU A 7 12.90 5.96 -24.73
C GLU A 7 13.23 4.48 -24.48
N GLY A 8 12.22 3.63 -24.22
CA GLY A 8 12.41 2.19 -24.01
C GLY A 8 13.20 1.82 -22.74
N LYS A 9 13.29 2.73 -21.76
CA LYS A 9 13.85 2.40 -20.44
C LYS A 9 13.01 1.31 -19.74
N LYS A 10 13.63 0.57 -18.84
CA LYS A 10 13.02 -0.59 -18.15
C LYS A 10 12.91 -0.39 -16.63
N THR A 11 12.67 0.84 -16.18
CA THR A 11 12.48 1.11 -14.75
C THR A 11 11.18 0.47 -14.26
N ARG A 12 11.25 -0.28 -13.16
CA ARG A 12 10.06 -0.82 -12.49
C ARG A 12 9.44 0.23 -11.57
N PHE A 13 8.12 0.28 -11.51
CA PHE A 13 7.36 1.14 -10.60
C PHE A 13 6.52 0.25 -9.71
N VAL A 14 6.77 0.26 -8.40
CA VAL A 14 6.11 -0.63 -7.44
C VAL A 14 5.40 0.21 -6.40
N ALA A 15 4.09 0.03 -6.26
CA ALA A 15 3.33 0.58 -5.14
C ALA A 15 3.24 -0.45 -4.03
N ALA A 16 3.56 -0.05 -2.80
CA ALA A 16 3.42 -0.85 -1.61
C ALA A 16 2.19 -0.40 -0.82
N GLU A 17 1.32 -1.33 -0.46
CA GLU A 17 0.11 -1.09 0.31
C GLU A 17 -0.02 -2.07 1.48
N PRO A 18 -0.93 -1.88 2.45
CA PRO A 18 -1.11 -2.83 3.54
C PRO A 18 -1.92 -4.05 3.08
N ALA A 19 -1.53 -5.24 3.54
CA ALA A 19 -2.30 -6.48 3.30
C ALA A 19 -3.71 -6.45 3.95
N SER A 20 -3.91 -5.57 4.94
CA SER A 20 -5.20 -5.31 5.59
C SER A 20 -6.13 -4.38 4.79
N CYS A 21 -5.60 -3.62 3.82
CA CYS A 21 -6.38 -2.78 2.90
C CYS A 21 -5.79 -2.91 1.47
N PRO A 22 -5.92 -4.10 0.85
CA PRO A 22 -5.22 -4.53 -0.37
C PRO A 22 -5.93 -4.04 -1.65
N LYS A 23 -6.22 -2.75 -1.75
CA LYS A 23 -7.01 -2.17 -2.85
C LYS A 23 -6.35 -2.31 -4.22
N LEU A 24 -5.03 -2.16 -4.34
CA LEU A 24 -4.31 -2.28 -5.60
C LEU A 24 -4.06 -3.74 -5.99
N THR A 25 -3.74 -4.59 -5.01
CA THR A 25 -3.36 -5.99 -5.23
C THR A 25 -4.56 -6.92 -5.37
N ARG A 26 -5.66 -6.64 -4.65
CA ARG A 26 -6.85 -7.51 -4.60
C ARG A 26 -8.17 -6.79 -4.80
N GLY A 27 -8.19 -5.46 -4.87
CA GLY A 27 -9.38 -4.70 -5.19
C GLY A 27 -9.81 -4.84 -6.65
N LYS A 28 -11.00 -4.31 -6.96
CA LYS A 28 -11.59 -4.36 -8.30
C LYS A 28 -11.58 -2.98 -8.94
N PHE A 29 -11.18 -2.90 -10.22
CA PHE A 29 -11.30 -1.67 -10.99
C PHE A 29 -12.75 -1.45 -11.43
N GLN A 30 -13.43 -0.48 -10.84
CA GLN A 30 -14.79 -0.07 -11.20
C GLN A 30 -15.05 1.39 -10.83
N TYR A 31 -16.19 1.93 -11.23
CA TYR A 31 -16.63 3.23 -10.73
C TYR A 31 -17.10 3.11 -9.29
N ASP A 32 -16.58 3.98 -8.42
CA ASP A 32 -16.96 4.03 -7.02
C ASP A 32 -16.83 5.45 -6.47
N PHE A 33 -17.45 5.71 -5.33
CA PHE A 33 -17.36 6.99 -4.65
C PHE A 33 -15.97 7.18 -4.01
N GLY A 34 -15.45 8.40 -4.11
CA GLY A 34 -14.20 8.83 -3.46
C GLY A 34 -14.35 9.12 -1.96
N ASP A 35 -15.52 8.88 -1.38
CA ASP A 35 -15.81 9.04 0.03
C ASP A 35 -16.86 8.02 0.47
N GLU A 36 -16.81 7.63 1.74
CA GLU A 36 -17.75 6.68 2.33
C GLU A 36 -19.20 7.19 2.31
N ALA A 37 -19.42 8.51 2.34
CA ALA A 37 -20.75 9.11 2.37
C ALA A 37 -21.41 9.21 0.98
N GLY A 38 -20.68 8.93 -0.11
CA GLY A 38 -21.20 8.98 -1.48
C GLY A 38 -21.48 10.38 -2.01
N TYR A 39 -20.80 11.41 -1.50
CA TYR A 39 -20.99 12.80 -1.96
C TYR A 39 -20.07 13.23 -3.09
N THR A 40 -18.98 12.51 -3.32
CA THR A 40 -18.08 12.74 -4.44
C THR A 40 -18.66 12.21 -5.76
N PRO A 41 -18.18 12.68 -6.92
CA PRO A 41 -18.45 12.02 -8.19
C PRO A 41 -17.92 10.59 -8.20
N LEU A 42 -18.49 9.74 -9.05
CA LEU A 42 -17.95 8.42 -9.31
C LEU A 42 -16.58 8.51 -10.00
N LEU A 43 -15.60 7.79 -9.48
CA LEU A 43 -14.24 7.76 -9.98
C LEU A 43 -13.90 6.34 -10.47
N PRO A 44 -13.27 6.18 -11.66
CA PRO A 44 -12.80 4.87 -12.11
C PRO A 44 -11.52 4.52 -11.37
N MET A 45 -11.60 3.62 -10.39
CA MET A 45 -10.49 3.26 -9.53
C MET A 45 -10.50 1.80 -9.10
N PHE A 46 -9.34 1.30 -8.68
CA PHE A 46 -9.32 0.09 -7.85
C PHE A 46 -9.92 0.41 -6.49
N THR A 47 -10.88 -0.41 -6.05
CA THR A 47 -11.62 -0.20 -4.81
C THR A 47 -11.88 -1.51 -4.07
N LEU A 48 -12.00 -1.42 -2.75
CA LEU A 48 -12.56 -2.46 -1.87
C LEU A 48 -14.05 -2.25 -1.56
N GLY A 49 -14.66 -1.23 -2.18
CA GLY A 49 -16.00 -0.69 -1.89
C GLY A 49 -15.95 0.49 -0.92
N HIS A 50 -16.67 1.58 -1.19
CA HIS A 50 -16.71 2.77 -0.31
C HIS A 50 -17.30 2.53 1.08
N ASN A 51 -18.03 1.42 1.26
CA ASN A 51 -18.51 0.90 2.54
C ASN A 51 -17.47 0.08 3.31
N PHE A 52 -16.26 -0.10 2.78
CA PHE A 52 -15.19 -0.85 3.44
C PHE A 52 -14.75 -0.16 4.74
N ALA A 53 -14.80 -0.90 5.84
CA ALA A 53 -14.28 -0.48 7.13
C ALA A 53 -12.99 -1.26 7.47
N PRO A 54 -11.85 -0.58 7.69
CA PRO A 54 -10.60 -1.23 8.09
C PRO A 54 -10.70 -1.82 9.50
N ALA A 55 -9.99 -2.92 9.76
CA ALA A 55 -9.99 -3.53 11.09
C ALA A 55 -9.41 -2.59 12.17
N ASN A 56 -10.03 -2.57 13.36
CA ASN A 56 -9.63 -1.71 14.49
C ASN A 56 -8.20 -1.96 15.01
N ILE A 57 -7.65 -3.14 14.72
CA ILE A 57 -6.29 -3.56 15.10
C ILE A 57 -5.21 -3.09 14.11
N HIS A 58 -5.61 -2.40 13.04
CA HIS A 58 -4.70 -1.87 12.04
C HIS A 58 -4.11 -0.53 12.47
N ALA A 59 -2.81 -0.51 12.72
CA ALA A 59 -2.01 0.65 13.10
C ALA A 59 -1.09 1.16 11.97
N GLY A 60 -1.03 0.46 10.83
CA GLY A 60 -0.16 0.81 9.70
C GLY A 60 -0.65 1.95 8.79
N GLY A 61 -1.76 2.63 9.12
CA GLY A 61 -2.31 3.70 8.26
C GLY A 61 -2.88 3.18 6.92
N LEU A 62 -2.84 3.98 5.85
CA LEU A 62 -3.27 3.56 4.48
C LEU A 62 -4.67 2.90 4.37
N ARG A 63 -5.60 3.35 5.23
CA ARG A 63 -6.92 2.74 5.45
C ARG A 63 -7.95 2.97 4.34
N TYR A 64 -7.73 3.95 3.48
CA TYR A 64 -8.68 4.38 2.45
C TYR A 64 -8.99 3.25 1.46
N HIS A 65 -10.27 3.07 1.11
CA HIS A 65 -10.80 1.94 0.34
C HIS A 65 -10.40 1.96 -1.14
N GLY A 66 -10.24 3.15 -1.71
CA GLY A 66 -9.98 3.37 -3.13
C GLY A 66 -8.52 3.73 -3.41
N ALA A 67 -8.07 3.49 -4.64
CA ALA A 67 -6.80 3.99 -5.14
C ALA A 67 -7.01 5.25 -5.98
N GLY A 68 -6.01 6.13 -6.07
CA GLY A 68 -6.11 7.30 -6.94
C GLY A 68 -6.36 6.90 -8.40
N VAL A 69 -7.16 7.68 -9.15
CA VAL A 69 -7.55 7.36 -10.54
C VAL A 69 -6.34 7.13 -11.44
N ILE A 70 -5.31 7.98 -11.35
CA ILE A 70 -4.08 7.84 -12.14
C ILE A 70 -3.34 6.55 -11.78
N VAL A 71 -3.15 6.28 -10.49
CA VAL A 71 -2.49 5.05 -10.02
C VAL A 71 -3.26 3.82 -10.48
N SER A 72 -4.59 3.89 -10.40
CA SER A 72 -5.46 2.80 -10.82
C SER A 72 -5.35 2.53 -12.32
N GLN A 73 -5.35 3.58 -13.13
CA GLN A 73 -5.20 3.44 -14.58
C GLN A 73 -3.81 2.90 -14.95
N LEU A 74 -2.75 3.40 -14.31
CA LEU A 74 -1.39 2.91 -14.53
C LEU A 74 -1.23 1.44 -14.18
N LEU A 75 -1.83 0.98 -13.08
CA LEU A 75 -1.81 -0.42 -12.70
C LEU A 75 -2.64 -1.28 -13.67
N LYS A 76 -3.85 -0.83 -14.01
CA LYS A 76 -4.74 -1.52 -14.97
C LYS A 76 -4.08 -1.73 -16.33
N ASP A 77 -3.35 -0.72 -16.81
CA ASP A 77 -2.67 -0.77 -18.10
C ASP A 77 -1.29 -1.48 -18.04
N GLY A 78 -0.88 -1.98 -16.88
CA GLY A 78 0.37 -2.73 -16.70
C GLY A 78 1.64 -1.85 -16.70
N TYR A 79 1.51 -0.54 -16.48
CA TYR A 79 2.66 0.38 -16.38
C TYR A 79 3.32 0.40 -15.00
N MET A 80 2.67 -0.17 -13.98
CA MET A 80 3.21 -0.33 -12.64
C MET A 80 2.75 -1.64 -12.01
N GLU A 81 3.45 -2.04 -10.97
CA GLU A 81 3.19 -3.23 -10.15
C GLU A 81 2.68 -2.77 -8.77
N ALA A 82 1.93 -3.64 -8.09
CA ALA A 82 1.53 -3.43 -6.71
C ALA A 82 1.94 -4.63 -5.86
N VAL A 83 2.31 -4.38 -4.61
CA VAL A 83 2.60 -5.39 -3.60
C VAL A 83 1.91 -5.00 -2.30
N ASP A 84 1.48 -5.99 -1.55
CA ASP A 84 0.98 -5.80 -0.19
C ASP A 84 2.04 -6.23 0.84
N ILE A 85 2.02 -5.51 1.96
CA ILE A 85 2.96 -5.67 3.06
C ILE A 85 2.15 -5.96 4.33
N LYS A 86 2.60 -6.97 5.06
CA LYS A 86 2.04 -7.33 6.37
C LYS A 86 2.39 -6.25 7.38
N GLN A 87 1.48 -5.95 8.29
CA GLN A 87 1.69 -4.92 9.30
C GLN A 87 2.97 -5.15 10.13
N LEU A 88 3.20 -6.38 10.60
CA LEU A 88 4.41 -6.66 11.38
C LEU A 88 5.70 -6.45 10.59
N GLU A 89 5.69 -6.76 9.30
CA GLU A 89 6.82 -6.55 8.41
C GLU A 89 7.08 -5.08 8.13
N SER A 90 6.02 -4.27 7.97
CA SER A 90 6.20 -2.83 7.78
C SER A 90 6.85 -2.20 9.02
N PHE A 91 6.38 -2.51 10.23
CA PHE A 91 7.01 -1.99 11.44
C PHE A 91 8.44 -2.50 11.66
N ASP A 92 8.73 -3.77 11.37
CA ASP A 92 10.10 -4.32 11.41
C ASP A 92 11.04 -3.54 10.47
N ALA A 93 10.61 -3.31 9.23
CA ALA A 93 11.32 -2.50 8.26
C ALA A 93 11.51 -1.04 8.73
N GLY A 94 10.49 -0.46 9.36
CA GLY A 94 10.55 0.89 9.92
C GLY A 94 11.57 1.02 11.06
N CYS A 95 11.60 0.04 11.97
CA CYS A 95 12.56 -0.02 13.06
C CYS A 95 13.99 -0.18 12.53
N LEU A 96 14.21 -1.08 11.57
CA LEU A 96 15.51 -1.25 10.92
C LEU A 96 15.98 0.05 10.26
N PHE A 97 15.10 0.71 9.50
CA PHE A 97 15.42 1.97 8.85
C PHE A 97 15.76 3.07 9.86
N ALA A 98 15.00 3.20 10.94
CA ALA A 98 15.29 4.17 11.99
C ALA A 98 16.63 3.91 12.69
N GLN A 99 16.99 2.65 12.92
CA GLN A 99 18.29 2.28 13.51
C GLN A 99 19.47 2.53 12.55
N ALA A 100 19.26 2.33 11.25
CA ALA A 100 20.30 2.50 10.24
C ALA A 100 20.49 3.98 9.82
N GLU A 101 19.41 4.70 9.60
CA GLU A 101 19.39 6.04 8.97
C GLU A 101 19.06 7.18 9.95
N GLY A 102 18.65 6.87 11.18
CA GLY A 102 18.36 7.86 12.22
C GLY A 102 17.04 8.61 12.06
N ILE A 103 16.19 8.24 11.10
CA ILE A 103 14.87 8.83 10.86
C ILE A 103 13.79 7.83 11.26
N ILE A 104 12.87 8.22 12.15
CA ILE A 104 11.68 7.41 12.45
C ILE A 104 10.66 7.63 11.33
N PRO A 105 10.37 6.63 10.47
CA PRO A 105 9.44 6.80 9.36
C PRO A 105 7.99 6.75 9.84
N ALA A 106 7.07 7.36 9.09
CA ALA A 106 5.64 7.17 9.34
C ALA A 106 5.24 5.70 9.08
N PRO A 107 4.28 5.12 9.83
CA PRO A 107 3.79 3.75 9.58
C PRO A 107 3.36 3.50 8.13
N GLU A 108 2.84 4.52 7.43
CA GLU A 108 2.54 4.44 6.00
C GLU A 108 3.81 4.27 5.17
N SER A 109 4.85 5.05 5.42
CA SER A 109 6.13 4.99 4.71
C SER A 109 6.85 3.65 4.92
N CYS A 110 6.63 3.00 6.07
CA CYS A 110 7.18 1.69 6.36
C CYS A 110 6.82 0.61 5.31
N HIS A 111 5.69 0.74 4.62
CA HIS A 111 5.30 -0.19 3.55
C HIS A 111 6.26 -0.07 2.35
N ALA A 112 6.63 1.16 1.97
CA ALA A 112 7.60 1.40 0.90
C ALA A 112 9.02 0.97 1.31
N ILE A 113 9.40 1.17 2.57
CA ILE A 113 10.68 0.71 3.12
C ILE A 113 10.74 -0.82 3.09
N ALA A 114 9.71 -1.52 3.54
CA ALA A 114 9.64 -2.98 3.50
C ALA A 114 9.77 -3.53 2.06
N ALA A 115 9.03 -2.95 1.10
CA ALA A 115 9.15 -3.32 -0.30
C ALA A 115 10.56 -3.08 -0.87
N THR A 116 11.21 -2.00 -0.43
CA THR A 116 12.60 -1.67 -0.80
C THR A 116 13.59 -2.68 -0.25
N ILE A 117 13.45 -3.07 1.02
CA ILE A 117 14.28 -4.11 1.65
C ILE A 117 14.10 -5.45 0.94
N ARG A 118 12.87 -5.83 0.57
CA ARG A 118 12.61 -7.04 -0.23
C ARG A 118 13.38 -7.01 -1.56
N GLU A 119 13.35 -5.91 -2.30
CA GLU A 119 14.09 -5.79 -3.57
C GLU A 119 15.60 -5.77 -3.37
N ALA A 120 16.10 -5.12 -2.31
CA ALA A 120 17.52 -5.12 -1.95
C ALA A 120 18.02 -6.54 -1.61
N ASN A 121 17.22 -7.33 -0.87
CA ASN A 121 17.53 -8.72 -0.56
C ASN A 121 17.54 -9.59 -1.82
N LYS A 122 16.60 -9.38 -2.75
CA LYS A 122 16.64 -10.07 -4.07
C LYS A 122 17.91 -9.74 -4.85
N CYS A 123 18.35 -8.48 -4.84
CA CYS A 123 19.61 -8.08 -5.49
C CYS A 123 20.83 -8.77 -4.85
N LYS A 124 20.82 -8.94 -3.52
CA LYS A 124 21.86 -9.69 -2.79
C LYS A 124 21.87 -11.18 -3.19
N GLU A 125 20.71 -11.79 -3.35
CA GLU A 125 20.56 -13.19 -3.76
C GLU A 125 20.99 -13.43 -5.22
N THR A 126 20.65 -12.50 -6.12
CA THR A 126 20.96 -12.62 -7.55
C THR A 126 22.34 -12.10 -7.92
N GLY A 127 22.96 -11.28 -7.07
CA GLY A 127 24.20 -10.56 -7.36
C GLY A 127 24.03 -9.38 -8.32
N GLU A 128 22.79 -8.97 -8.62
CA GLU A 128 22.50 -7.84 -9.51
C GLU A 128 22.66 -6.51 -8.80
N GLU A 129 23.42 -5.58 -9.38
CA GLU A 129 23.49 -4.20 -8.91
C GLU A 129 22.32 -3.39 -9.46
N LYS A 130 21.50 -2.80 -8.57
CA LYS A 130 20.37 -1.93 -8.93
C LYS A 130 20.35 -0.67 -8.07
N VAL A 131 19.89 0.43 -8.67
CA VAL A 131 19.51 1.64 -7.94
C VAL A 131 18.04 1.53 -7.58
N ILE A 132 17.73 1.54 -6.28
CA ILE A 132 16.36 1.51 -5.78
C ILE A 132 16.05 2.88 -5.17
N LEU A 133 15.03 3.54 -5.69
CA LEU A 133 14.49 4.78 -5.14
C LEU A 133 13.13 4.48 -4.53
N PHE A 134 12.94 4.88 -3.27
CA PHE A 134 11.65 4.83 -2.60
C PHE A 134 11.27 6.21 -2.09
N ASN A 135 9.98 6.41 -1.83
CA ASN A 135 9.46 7.66 -1.29
C ASN A 135 9.25 7.53 0.23
N LEU A 136 10.03 8.26 1.01
CA LEU A 136 9.78 8.46 2.43
C LEU A 136 8.71 9.56 2.59
N SER A 137 7.45 9.17 2.63
CA SER A 137 6.32 10.09 2.57
C SER A 137 6.09 10.92 3.84
N GLY A 138 6.62 10.50 4.99
CA GLY A 138 6.48 11.23 6.24
C GLY A 138 7.33 10.65 7.38
N HIS A 139 7.41 11.40 8.48
CA HIS A 139 8.06 10.97 9.72
C HIS A 139 7.03 10.41 10.72
N GLY A 140 7.46 9.50 11.59
CA GLY A 140 6.60 8.85 12.60
C GLY A 140 6.58 9.52 13.97
N LEU A 141 7.10 10.74 14.12
CA LEU A 141 7.21 11.43 15.42
C LEU A 141 5.88 11.58 16.16
N ILE A 142 4.76 11.62 15.43
CA ILE A 142 3.41 11.74 16.00
C ILE A 142 2.64 10.40 15.99
N ASP A 143 3.27 9.33 15.50
CA ASP A 143 2.71 7.99 15.38
C ASP A 143 3.33 7.01 16.39
N MET A 144 3.95 7.55 17.44
CA MET A 144 4.66 6.76 18.46
C MET A 144 3.76 5.72 19.14
N ALA A 145 2.47 6.00 19.30
CA ALA A 145 1.51 5.03 19.84
C ALA A 145 1.40 3.76 18.97
N SER A 146 1.58 3.87 17.66
CA SER A 146 1.60 2.71 16.76
C SER A 146 2.90 1.91 16.90
N TYR A 147 4.03 2.59 17.06
CA TYR A 147 5.32 1.96 17.36
C TYR A 147 5.31 1.29 18.74
N ASP A 148 4.71 1.90 19.76
CA ASP A 148 4.62 1.32 21.10
C ASP A 148 3.85 0.00 21.06
N LYS A 149 2.73 -0.07 20.34
CA LYS A 149 1.97 -1.32 20.13
C LYS A 149 2.78 -2.39 19.42
N TYR A 150 3.64 -2.00 18.47
CA TYR A 150 4.54 -2.95 17.81
C TYR A 150 5.57 -3.50 18.79
N LEU A 151 6.23 -2.61 19.53
CA LEU A 151 7.31 -2.94 20.46
C LEU A 151 6.82 -3.71 21.70
N SER A 152 5.57 -3.50 22.12
CA SER A 152 4.92 -4.29 23.18
C SER A 152 4.45 -5.67 22.72
N GLY A 153 4.44 -5.94 21.41
CA GLY A 153 3.92 -7.18 20.83
C GLY A 153 2.39 -7.23 20.70
N ASP A 154 1.71 -6.08 20.82
CA ASP A 154 0.24 -5.98 20.75
C ASP A 154 -0.29 -5.93 19.31
N LEU A 155 0.59 -5.70 18.32
CA LEU A 155 0.20 -5.76 16.91
C LEU A 155 0.14 -7.21 16.40
N VAL A 156 -0.89 -7.48 15.61
CA VAL A 156 -1.02 -8.74 14.86
C VAL A 156 -1.23 -8.42 13.39
N ASN A 157 -0.87 -9.39 12.53
CA ASN A 157 -1.22 -9.29 11.12
C ASN A 157 -2.72 -9.53 10.96
N TYR A 158 -3.36 -8.63 10.23
CA TYR A 158 -4.72 -8.80 9.75
C TYR A 158 -4.68 -8.72 8.23
N GLU A 159 -5.31 -9.70 7.59
CA GLU A 159 -5.50 -9.72 6.15
C GLU A 159 -6.99 -9.77 5.88
N LEU A 160 -7.45 -8.93 4.97
CA LEU A 160 -8.82 -8.97 4.49
C LEU A 160 -9.02 -10.27 3.70
N THR A 161 -10.12 -11.00 3.90
CA THR A 161 -10.38 -12.20 3.11
C THR A 161 -10.99 -11.82 1.76
N ASP A 162 -10.80 -12.65 0.73
CA ASP A 162 -11.40 -12.39 -0.59
C ASP A 162 -12.94 -12.43 -0.52
N ALA A 163 -13.50 -13.20 0.42
CA ALA A 163 -14.94 -13.23 0.68
C ALA A 163 -15.44 -11.88 1.24
N ASP A 164 -14.68 -11.24 2.12
CA ASP A 164 -15.03 -9.93 2.66
C ASP A 164 -14.95 -8.84 1.57
N ILE A 165 -13.93 -8.90 0.71
CA ILE A 165 -13.79 -8.00 -0.45
C ILE A 165 -15.00 -8.15 -1.36
N GLN A 166 -15.34 -9.39 -1.73
CA GLN A 166 -16.47 -9.66 -2.63
C GLN A 166 -17.78 -9.17 -2.04
N LYS A 167 -18.01 -9.42 -0.74
CA LYS A 167 -19.20 -8.94 -0.04
C LYS A 167 -19.34 -7.42 -0.13
N ASN A 168 -18.26 -6.66 0.14
CA ASN A 168 -18.31 -5.20 0.05
C ASN A 168 -18.61 -4.72 -1.37
N LEU A 169 -18.00 -5.37 -2.37
CA LEU A 169 -18.22 -5.07 -3.79
C LEU A 169 -19.66 -5.39 -4.24
N ASP A 170 -20.25 -6.47 -3.72
CA ASP A 170 -21.64 -6.86 -4.02
C ASP A 170 -22.64 -5.88 -3.39
N GLU A 171 -22.37 -5.39 -2.18
CA GLU A 171 -23.22 -4.41 -1.49
C GLU A 171 -23.31 -3.07 -2.22
N ILE A 172 -22.21 -2.59 -2.80
CA ILE A 172 -22.21 -1.34 -3.59
C ILE A 172 -22.75 -1.55 -5.01
N GLY A 173 -22.78 -2.80 -5.49
CA GLY A 173 -23.25 -3.17 -6.82
C GLY A 173 -22.44 -2.53 -7.96
N ASN A 174 -23.05 -2.47 -9.15
CA ASN A 174 -22.49 -1.71 -10.26
C ASN A 174 -23.07 -0.29 -10.26
N LEU A 175 -22.22 0.70 -10.00
CA LEU A 175 -22.60 2.11 -9.89
C LEU A 175 -22.64 2.84 -11.25
N ALA A 176 -22.22 2.20 -12.35
CA ALA A 176 -22.17 2.76 -13.71
C ALA A 176 -22.86 1.88 -14.76
#